data_AF-A0A844NVH9-F1
#
_entry.id   AF-A0A844NVH9-F1
#
_cell.length_a   1.000
_cell.length_b   1.000
_cell.length_c   1.000
_cell.angle_alpha   90.00
_cell.angle_beta   90.00
_cell.angle_gamma   90.00
#
_symmetry.space_group_name_H-M   'P 1'
#
loop_
_entity.id
_entity.type
_entity.pdbx_description
1 polymer ?
#
loop_
_entity_poly.entity_id
_entity_poly.type
_entity_poly.pdbx_seq_one_letter_code
_entity_poly.pdbx_strand_id
1 'polypeptide(L)'
;MAKYSLAFKREVVDAYLDPDQGDGIKRLAKRYGVPRNHVRHWVALFKEHGEAGLSRRRRQTYSPELKLEILQRMVREELSYTQVTALYGIRNKSSVAAWERQYNEGGIEALMPSPKGRQPAMSEPPNRPPPPVPDRNATHEELLKENAYLRAEVAYLKKPRCLGSSEVHDPADKARIVLELRQQHALPDLLAISGLARSTFYYQAKVLALGDRRASLKAAIQTLYDRHKGRYGYRRITAALRRQLGEAINHKLIQRLMRAMGLKSLVRPKRYRSYRGEVGEIAPNVLERRFKADEPEQKWVTDVTEFKVNGEKLYLSPVMDLYNREIVAFQLDVQPSFKMVRAMLDKAWARRRSRRPLVLHSDQGWQYQMSAFRRQLDEQQITQSMSRKGNCLDNAAMESFFATLKTELFHLKQFTSVEQLRKEVAEYIHYYNNDRIMLKLNGLSPVQYRLRPLAA
;
A
#
# COMPACT_ATOMS: atom_id res chain seq x y z
N MET A 1 -38.55 20.92 7.76
CA MET A 1 -38.43 22.39 7.61
C MET A 1 -36.99 22.77 7.26
N ALA A 2 -36.74 23.85 6.53
CA ALA A 2 -35.37 24.30 6.24
C ALA A 2 -34.82 25.03 7.49
N LYS A 3 -33.57 24.74 7.89
CA LYS A 3 -32.95 25.28 9.11
C LYS A 3 -32.77 26.81 9.10
N TYR A 4 -32.74 27.42 7.92
CA TYR A 4 -32.55 28.87 7.72
C TYR A 4 -33.56 29.36 6.67
N SER A 5 -34.26 30.46 6.97
CA SER A 5 -35.25 31.09 6.07
C SER A 5 -34.55 31.77 4.88
N LEU A 6 -35.29 32.04 3.80
CA LEU A 6 -34.76 32.76 2.64
C LEU A 6 -34.30 34.18 3.02
N ALA A 7 -35.12 34.89 3.77
CA ALA A 7 -34.82 36.23 4.27
C ALA A 7 -33.50 36.27 5.08
N PHE A 8 -33.30 35.30 5.97
CA PHE A 8 -32.06 35.22 6.76
C PHE A 8 -30.82 34.95 5.89
N LYS A 9 -30.92 34.10 4.87
CA LYS A 9 -29.79 33.87 3.94
C LYS A 9 -29.48 35.12 3.14
N ARG A 10 -30.50 35.89 2.75
CA ARG A 10 -30.35 37.12 2.00
C ARG A 10 -29.63 38.18 2.82
N GLU A 11 -30.04 38.38 4.06
CA GLU A 11 -29.38 39.28 5.01
C GLU A 11 -27.88 38.97 5.18
N VAL A 12 -27.52 37.70 5.34
CA VAL A 12 -26.11 37.28 5.46
C VAL A 12 -25.29 37.54 4.20
N VAL A 13 -25.93 37.47 3.01
CA VAL A 13 -25.26 37.73 1.74
C VAL A 13 -25.13 39.22 1.46
N ASP A 14 -26.15 40.01 1.75
CA ASP A 14 -26.08 41.47 1.62
C ASP A 14 -24.99 42.06 2.53
N ALA A 15 -24.89 41.58 3.77
CA ALA A 15 -23.80 41.94 4.69
C ALA A 15 -22.40 41.52 4.21
N TYR A 16 -22.30 40.57 3.27
CA TYR A 16 -21.03 40.20 2.63
C TYR A 16 -20.72 41.08 1.41
N LEU A 17 -21.74 41.59 0.72
CA LEU A 17 -21.61 42.39 -0.51
C LEU A 17 -21.57 43.89 -0.23
N ASP A 18 -21.83 44.32 1.00
CA ASP A 18 -21.73 45.70 1.45
C ASP A 18 -20.32 46.28 1.16
N PRO A 19 -20.21 47.33 0.33
CA PRO A 19 -18.93 47.94 -0.05
C PRO A 19 -18.20 48.63 1.11
N ASP A 20 -18.93 49.16 2.09
CA ASP A 20 -18.38 49.98 3.17
C ASP A 20 -18.10 49.17 4.46
N GLN A 21 -18.75 48.02 4.63
CA GLN A 21 -18.61 47.13 5.79
C GLN A 21 -18.41 45.64 5.46
N GLY A 22 -17.99 45.29 4.24
CA GLY A 22 -17.84 43.91 3.78
C GLY A 22 -17.05 42.99 4.72
N ASP A 23 -17.75 42.35 5.65
CA ASP A 23 -17.13 41.50 6.67
C ASP A 23 -16.68 40.19 6.01
N GLY A 24 -15.42 39.82 6.18
CA GLY A 24 -14.93 38.53 5.69
C GLY A 24 -15.76 37.36 6.23
N ILE A 25 -15.92 36.28 5.45
CA ILE A 25 -16.74 35.08 5.75
C ILE A 25 -16.60 34.59 7.21
N LYS A 26 -15.39 34.70 7.78
CA LYS A 26 -15.08 34.31 9.17
C LYS A 26 -15.81 35.16 10.23
N ARG A 27 -15.96 36.47 9.99
CA ARG A 27 -16.65 37.41 10.87
C ARG A 27 -18.16 37.26 10.76
N LEU A 28 -18.70 37.19 9.54
CA LEU A 28 -20.13 36.94 9.30
C LEU A 28 -20.60 35.62 9.93
N ALA A 29 -19.82 34.55 9.79
CA ALA A 29 -20.11 33.27 10.44
C ALA A 29 -20.23 33.38 11.98
N LYS A 30 -19.40 34.22 12.60
CA LYS A 30 -19.43 34.47 14.05
C LYS A 30 -20.61 35.37 14.44
N ARG A 31 -20.85 36.45 13.68
CA ARG A 31 -21.94 37.42 13.90
C ARG A 31 -23.32 36.77 13.82
N TYR A 32 -23.54 35.94 12.81
CA TYR A 32 -24.84 35.32 12.54
C TYR A 32 -24.99 33.91 13.14
N GLY A 33 -23.97 33.38 13.83
CA GLY A 33 -24.03 32.02 14.42
C GLY A 33 -24.14 30.90 13.37
N VAL A 34 -23.64 31.14 12.16
CA VAL A 34 -23.75 30.21 11.02
C VAL A 34 -22.39 29.57 10.72
N PRO A 35 -22.32 28.26 10.48
CA PRO A 35 -21.09 27.62 10.02
C PRO A 35 -20.48 28.30 8.78
N ARG A 36 -19.15 28.54 8.79
CA ARG A 36 -18.42 29.27 7.71
C ARG A 36 -18.67 28.71 6.32
N ASN A 37 -18.88 27.39 6.21
CA ASN A 37 -19.18 26.71 4.96
C ASN A 37 -20.56 27.08 4.40
N HIS A 38 -21.56 27.35 5.25
CA HIS A 38 -22.87 27.80 4.78
C HIS A 38 -22.82 29.24 4.25
N VAL A 39 -22.15 30.15 4.97
CA VAL A 39 -21.96 31.55 4.52
C VAL A 39 -21.25 31.57 3.16
N ARG A 40 -20.12 30.85 3.03
CA ARG A 40 -19.39 30.73 1.75
C ARG A 40 -20.27 30.17 0.63
N HIS A 41 -21.10 29.18 0.93
CA HIS A 41 -21.96 28.54 -0.06
C HIS A 41 -23.12 29.46 -0.49
N TRP A 42 -23.75 30.19 0.43
CA TRP A 42 -24.82 31.14 0.09
C TRP A 42 -24.32 32.29 -0.75
N VAL A 43 -23.16 32.87 -0.39
CA VAL A 43 -22.50 33.91 -1.19
C VAL A 43 -22.18 33.41 -2.60
N ALA A 44 -21.60 32.21 -2.73
CA ALA A 44 -21.28 31.64 -4.04
C ALA A 44 -22.53 31.37 -4.88
N LEU A 45 -23.60 30.85 -4.28
CA LEU A 45 -24.88 30.65 -4.95
C LEU A 45 -25.53 31.95 -5.39
N PHE A 46 -25.42 33.00 -4.58
CA PHE A 46 -25.97 34.31 -4.90
C PHE A 46 -25.20 35.02 -6.01
N LYS A 47 -23.87 34.96 -6.00
CA LYS A 47 -23.04 35.54 -7.07
C LYS A 47 -23.34 34.91 -8.44
N GLU A 48 -23.67 33.62 -8.45
CA GLU A 48 -23.89 32.87 -9.69
C GLU A 48 -25.36 32.91 -10.17
N HIS A 49 -26.33 32.84 -9.26
CA HIS A 49 -27.76 32.66 -9.60
C HIS A 49 -28.67 33.74 -9.01
N GLY A 50 -28.11 34.79 -8.42
CA GLY A 50 -28.86 35.82 -7.70
C GLY A 50 -29.74 35.23 -6.58
N GLU A 51 -30.89 35.83 -6.34
CA GLU A 51 -31.81 35.44 -5.26
C GLU A 51 -32.38 34.03 -5.45
N ALA A 52 -32.55 33.57 -6.70
CA ALA A 52 -32.98 32.22 -7.02
C ALA A 52 -31.98 31.14 -6.53
N GLY A 53 -30.72 31.51 -6.33
CA GLY A 53 -29.68 30.67 -5.72
C GLY A 53 -29.92 30.33 -4.25
N LEU A 54 -30.60 31.20 -3.49
CA LEU A 54 -30.80 31.04 -2.05
C LEU A 54 -32.05 30.21 -1.69
N SER A 55 -32.93 30.02 -2.66
CA SER A 55 -34.19 29.27 -2.55
C SER A 55 -34.00 27.74 -2.56
N ARG A 56 -34.97 27.02 -1.97
CA ARG A 56 -34.92 25.55 -1.89
C ARG A 56 -35.24 24.93 -3.27
N ARG A 57 -34.22 24.44 -3.95
CA ARG A 57 -34.37 23.78 -5.27
C ARG A 57 -35.06 22.40 -5.14
N ARG A 58 -35.89 22.07 -6.14
CA ARG A 58 -36.53 20.75 -6.29
C ARG A 58 -35.46 19.66 -6.48
N ARG A 59 -35.77 18.40 -6.16
CA ARG A 59 -34.86 17.28 -6.44
C ARG A 59 -34.69 17.17 -7.95
N GLN A 60 -33.46 17.40 -8.43
CA GLN A 60 -33.09 17.22 -9.82
C GLN A 60 -32.47 15.83 -9.99
N THR A 61 -32.84 15.17 -11.08
CA THR A 61 -32.19 13.96 -11.58
C THR A 61 -31.14 14.37 -12.59
N TYR A 62 -29.91 13.85 -12.44
CA TYR A 62 -28.81 14.14 -13.35
C TYR A 62 -28.58 12.91 -14.23
N SER A 63 -28.64 13.09 -15.54
CA SER A 63 -28.34 12.01 -16.49
C SER A 63 -26.84 11.65 -16.40
N PRO A 64 -26.45 10.41 -16.75
CA PRO A 64 -25.04 10.00 -16.75
C PRO A 64 -24.16 10.91 -17.63
N GLU A 65 -24.69 11.37 -18.76
CA GLU A 65 -24.01 12.24 -19.72
C GLU A 65 -23.75 13.62 -19.11
N LEU A 66 -24.77 14.19 -18.45
CA LEU A 66 -24.63 15.48 -17.75
C LEU A 66 -23.62 15.37 -16.59
N LYS A 67 -23.61 14.26 -15.85
CA LYS A 67 -22.60 14.03 -14.80
C LYS A 67 -21.20 13.97 -15.38
N LEU A 68 -21.03 13.32 -16.53
CA LEU A 68 -19.74 13.23 -17.21
C LEU A 68 -19.26 14.60 -17.71
N GLU A 69 -20.14 15.38 -18.33
CA GLU A 69 -19.84 16.75 -18.79
C GLU A 69 -19.38 17.62 -17.61
N ILE A 70 -20.09 17.56 -16.48
CA ILE A 70 -19.74 18.28 -15.25
C ILE A 70 -18.35 17.89 -14.76
N LEU A 71 -18.01 16.60 -14.74
CA LEU A 71 -16.70 16.12 -14.30
C LEU A 71 -15.58 16.51 -15.28
N GLN A 72 -15.83 16.42 -16.59
CA GLN A 72 -14.87 16.83 -17.62
C GLN A 72 -14.58 18.33 -17.54
N ARG A 73 -15.63 19.15 -17.37
CA ARG A 73 -15.48 20.61 -17.20
C ARG A 73 -14.76 20.95 -15.90
N MET A 74 -15.05 20.25 -14.81
CA MET A 74 -14.36 20.43 -13.53
C MET A 74 -12.85 20.23 -13.67
N VAL A 75 -12.43 19.22 -14.44
CA VAL A 75 -11.01 18.95 -14.70
C VAL A 75 -10.41 19.97 -15.66
N ARG A 76 -11.11 20.33 -16.74
CA ARG A 76 -10.63 21.27 -17.76
C ARG A 76 -10.43 22.69 -17.22
N GLU A 77 -11.32 23.14 -16.34
CA GLU A 77 -11.36 24.51 -15.80
C GLU A 77 -10.87 24.59 -14.33
N GLU A 78 -10.30 23.50 -13.81
CA GLU A 78 -9.77 23.38 -12.42
C GLU A 78 -10.75 23.84 -11.32
N LEU A 79 -12.04 23.59 -11.53
CA LEU A 79 -13.09 24.06 -10.64
C LEU A 79 -13.15 23.22 -9.36
N SER A 80 -13.28 23.86 -8.20
CA SER A 80 -13.57 23.15 -6.95
C SER A 80 -15.00 22.60 -6.94
N TYR A 81 -15.26 21.54 -6.15
CA TYR A 81 -16.62 21.02 -5.98
C TYR A 81 -17.64 22.08 -5.57
N THR A 82 -17.20 23.12 -4.84
CA THR A 82 -18.09 24.21 -4.41
C THR A 82 -18.49 25.09 -5.60
N GLN A 83 -17.54 25.42 -6.47
CA GLN A 83 -17.81 26.17 -7.71
C GLN A 83 -18.70 25.36 -8.64
N VAL A 84 -18.41 24.06 -8.84
CA VAL A 84 -19.24 23.18 -9.66
C VAL A 84 -20.67 23.07 -9.14
N THR A 85 -20.85 22.95 -7.81
CA THR A 85 -22.20 22.92 -7.23
C THR A 85 -22.95 24.24 -7.40
N ALA A 86 -22.24 25.36 -7.40
CA ALA A 86 -22.86 26.65 -7.67
C ALA A 86 -23.25 26.73 -9.14
N LEU A 87 -22.31 26.56 -10.08
CA LEU A 87 -22.51 26.63 -11.53
C LEU A 87 -23.68 25.76 -12.02
N TYR A 88 -23.66 24.46 -11.67
CA TYR A 88 -24.65 23.49 -12.14
C TYR A 88 -25.84 23.34 -11.19
N GLY A 89 -25.91 24.14 -10.13
CA GLY A 89 -27.06 24.12 -9.22
C GLY A 89 -27.22 22.83 -8.42
N ILE A 90 -26.13 22.11 -8.19
CA ILE A 90 -26.13 20.81 -7.52
C ILE A 90 -26.24 21.00 -6.02
N ARG A 91 -27.21 20.32 -5.41
CA ARG A 91 -27.56 20.51 -3.99
C ARG A 91 -26.43 20.20 -3.00
N ASN A 92 -25.55 19.26 -3.31
CA ASN A 92 -24.50 18.82 -2.39
C ASN A 92 -23.19 18.53 -3.13
N LYS A 93 -22.09 19.09 -2.64
CA LYS A 93 -20.72 18.78 -3.11
C LYS A 93 -20.37 17.30 -2.97
N SER A 94 -20.94 16.61 -1.98
CA SER A 94 -20.72 15.17 -1.82
C SER A 94 -21.30 14.35 -2.97
N SER A 95 -22.31 14.86 -3.68
CA SER A 95 -22.85 14.20 -4.88
C SER A 95 -21.83 14.22 -6.02
N VAL A 96 -21.18 15.37 -6.25
CA VAL A 96 -20.12 15.51 -7.26
C VAL A 96 -18.91 14.63 -6.91
N ALA A 97 -18.49 14.63 -5.64
CA ALA A 97 -17.42 13.75 -5.16
C ALA A 97 -17.79 12.25 -5.19
N ALA A 98 -19.08 11.90 -5.16
CA ALA A 98 -19.53 10.53 -5.35
C ALA A 98 -19.48 10.14 -6.84
N TRP A 99 -19.92 11.02 -7.75
CA TRP A 99 -19.85 10.79 -9.19
C TRP A 99 -18.41 10.67 -9.68
N GLU A 100 -17.51 11.54 -9.21
CA GLU A 100 -16.09 11.46 -9.56
C GLU A 100 -15.48 10.12 -9.12
N ARG A 101 -15.80 9.64 -7.92
CA ARG A 101 -15.35 8.31 -7.44
C ARG A 101 -15.93 7.19 -8.30
N GLN A 102 -17.22 7.21 -8.58
CA GLN A 102 -17.88 6.22 -9.44
C GLN A 102 -17.24 6.18 -10.83
N TYR A 103 -17.02 7.35 -11.44
CA TYR A 103 -16.38 7.47 -12.74
C TYR A 103 -14.93 6.96 -12.72
N ASN A 104 -14.16 7.29 -11.68
CA ASN A 104 -12.78 6.80 -11.53
C ASN A 104 -12.70 5.28 -11.31
N GLU A 105 -13.73 4.67 -10.72
CA GLU A 105 -13.78 3.23 -10.42
C GLU A 105 -14.33 2.40 -11.58
N GLY A 106 -15.28 2.92 -12.37
CA GLY A 106 -15.99 2.13 -13.39
C GLY A 106 -16.43 2.89 -14.64
N GLY A 107 -15.85 4.05 -14.93
CA GLY A 107 -16.12 4.81 -16.15
C GLY A 107 -17.56 5.34 -16.24
N ILE A 108 -18.05 5.55 -17.47
CA ILE A 108 -19.38 6.11 -17.71
C ILE A 108 -20.51 5.15 -17.26
N GLU A 109 -20.29 3.83 -17.35
CA GLU A 109 -21.26 2.82 -16.93
C GLU A 109 -21.57 2.89 -15.43
N ALA A 110 -20.57 3.24 -14.60
CA ALA A 110 -20.74 3.42 -13.16
C ALA A 110 -21.53 4.70 -12.77
N LEU A 111 -21.75 5.62 -13.71
CA LEU A 111 -22.59 6.81 -13.50
C LEU A 111 -24.08 6.54 -13.76
N MET A 112 -24.41 5.37 -14.33
CA MET A 112 -25.78 4.95 -14.60
C MET A 112 -26.55 4.63 -13.31
N PRO A 113 -27.87 4.93 -13.25
CA PRO A 113 -28.69 4.55 -12.11
C PRO A 113 -28.76 3.02 -11.99
N SER A 114 -28.32 2.47 -10.86
CA SER A 114 -28.48 1.04 -10.59
C SER A 114 -29.96 0.67 -10.49
N PRO A 115 -30.41 -0.46 -11.04
CA PRO A 115 -31.75 -0.96 -10.82
C PRO A 115 -31.99 -1.14 -9.31
N LYS A 116 -33.06 -0.54 -8.78
CA LYS A 116 -33.47 -0.78 -7.39
C LYS A 116 -33.95 -2.23 -7.26
N GLY A 117 -33.06 -3.12 -6.86
CA GLY A 117 -33.43 -4.46 -6.41
C GLY A 117 -34.24 -4.39 -5.12
N ARG A 118 -35.37 -5.09 -5.10
CA ARG A 118 -36.17 -5.40 -3.90
C ARG A 118 -35.26 -6.15 -2.92
N GLN A 119 -35.17 -5.71 -1.66
CA GLN A 119 -34.51 -6.53 -0.65
C GLN A 119 -35.28 -7.85 -0.52
N PRO A 120 -34.62 -9.03 -0.54
CA PRO A 120 -35.30 -10.28 -0.27
C PRO A 120 -35.79 -10.27 1.19
N ALA A 121 -37.01 -10.76 1.41
CA ALA A 121 -37.54 -10.94 2.75
C ALA A 121 -36.64 -11.90 3.54
N MET A 122 -36.43 -11.63 4.82
CA MET A 122 -35.73 -12.56 5.71
C MET A 122 -36.50 -13.89 5.74
N SER A 123 -35.85 -14.99 5.39
CA SER A 123 -36.38 -16.33 5.58
C SER A 123 -36.49 -16.65 7.07
N GLU A 124 -37.64 -17.14 7.50
CA GLU A 124 -37.87 -17.63 8.86
C GLU A 124 -36.88 -18.77 9.22
N PRO A 125 -36.50 -18.93 10.50
CA PRO A 125 -35.62 -20.01 10.92
C PRO A 125 -36.35 -21.36 10.76
N PRO A 126 -35.64 -22.45 10.39
CA PRO A 126 -36.27 -23.75 10.25
C PRO A 126 -36.78 -24.27 11.60
N ASN A 127 -38.00 -24.81 11.57
CA ASN A 127 -38.69 -25.39 12.72
C ASN A 127 -37.88 -26.59 13.25
N ARG A 128 -37.42 -26.52 14.50
CA ARG A 128 -36.68 -27.61 15.14
C ARG A 128 -37.70 -28.66 15.60
N PRO A 129 -37.60 -29.94 15.16
CA PRO A 129 -38.51 -30.97 15.64
C PRO A 129 -38.40 -31.12 17.17
N PRO A 130 -39.50 -31.41 17.87
CA PRO A 130 -39.48 -31.66 19.30
C PRO A 130 -38.59 -32.89 19.61
N PRO A 131 -37.94 -32.93 20.78
CA PRO A 131 -37.11 -34.06 21.16
C PRO A 131 -37.93 -35.36 21.15
N PRO A 132 -37.36 -36.49 20.71
CA PRO A 132 -38.07 -37.77 20.68
C PRO A 132 -38.54 -38.13 22.10
N VAL A 133 -39.80 -38.53 22.20
CA VAL A 133 -40.40 -39.04 23.44
C VAL A 133 -39.79 -40.41 23.72
N PRO A 134 -39.26 -40.70 24.91
CA PRO A 134 -38.62 -41.97 25.21
C PRO A 134 -39.62 -43.12 25.05
N ASP A 135 -39.24 -44.11 24.24
CA ASP A 135 -40.01 -45.34 24.06
C ASP A 135 -40.03 -46.13 25.37
N ARG A 136 -41.23 -46.30 25.95
CA ARG A 136 -41.41 -46.97 27.24
C ARG A 136 -41.22 -48.49 27.16
N ASN A 137 -41.01 -49.03 25.95
CA ASN A 137 -40.83 -50.46 25.71
C ASN A 137 -39.39 -50.85 25.31
N ALA A 138 -38.44 -49.90 25.33
CA ALA A 138 -37.03 -50.19 25.04
C ALA A 138 -36.40 -51.06 26.12
N THR A 139 -35.65 -52.08 25.71
CA THR A 139 -34.91 -52.96 26.63
C THR A 139 -33.80 -52.19 27.33
N HIS A 140 -33.42 -52.61 28.55
CA HIS A 140 -32.38 -51.93 29.34
C HIS A 140 -31.06 -51.76 28.56
N GLU A 141 -30.71 -52.73 27.72
CA GLU A 141 -29.52 -52.68 26.87
C GLU A 141 -29.60 -51.61 25.76
N GLU A 142 -30.78 -51.40 25.18
CA GLU A 142 -31.02 -50.35 24.17
C GLU A 142 -30.88 -48.96 24.80
N LEU A 143 -31.42 -48.77 26.01
CA LEU A 143 -31.28 -47.52 26.76
C LEU A 143 -29.82 -47.23 27.14
N LEU A 144 -29.03 -48.26 27.48
CA LEU A 144 -27.59 -48.10 27.76
C LEU A 144 -26.81 -47.70 26.49
N LYS A 145 -27.12 -48.31 25.34
CA LYS A 145 -26.51 -47.95 24.05
C LYS A 145 -26.87 -46.52 23.63
N GLU A 146 -28.14 -46.15 23.77
CA GLU A 146 -28.61 -44.79 23.49
C GLU A 146 -27.94 -43.77 24.43
N ASN A 147 -27.82 -44.07 25.72
CA ASN A 147 -27.14 -43.19 26.66
C ASN A 147 -25.65 -43.00 26.30
N ALA A 148 -24.97 -44.08 25.90
CA ALA A 148 -23.58 -44.02 25.44
C ALA A 148 -23.42 -43.16 24.18
N TYR A 149 -24.32 -43.31 23.21
CA TYR A 149 -24.36 -42.51 21.99
C TYR A 149 -24.61 -41.02 22.30
N LEU A 150 -25.62 -40.71 23.11
CA LEU A 150 -25.96 -39.33 23.50
C LEU A 150 -24.82 -38.67 24.29
N ARG A 151 -24.12 -39.42 25.15
CA ARG A 151 -22.92 -38.92 25.84
C ARG A 151 -21.81 -38.57 24.84
N ALA A 152 -21.59 -39.40 23.83
CA ALA A 152 -20.63 -39.15 22.76
C ALA A 152 -21.03 -37.92 21.91
N GLU A 153 -22.32 -37.76 21.60
CA GLU A 153 -22.84 -36.63 20.84
C GLU A 153 -22.64 -35.31 21.58
N VAL A 154 -23.00 -35.27 22.87
CA VAL A 154 -22.79 -34.09 23.72
C VAL A 154 -21.30 -33.76 23.84
N ALA A 155 -20.44 -34.77 24.02
CA ALA A 155 -18.99 -34.57 24.09
C ALA A 155 -18.43 -34.00 22.78
N TYR A 156 -18.88 -34.52 21.63
CA TYR A 156 -18.51 -34.04 20.31
C TYR A 156 -18.98 -32.58 20.09
N LEU A 157 -20.23 -32.25 20.40
CA LEU A 157 -20.78 -30.90 20.20
C LEU A 157 -20.15 -29.82 21.11
N LYS A 158 -19.60 -30.22 22.27
CA LYS A 158 -18.87 -29.31 23.17
C LYS A 158 -17.50 -28.91 22.64
N LYS A 159 -16.82 -29.78 21.89
CA LYS A 159 -15.43 -29.57 21.41
C LYS A 159 -15.26 -28.41 20.40
N PRO A 160 -16.10 -28.26 19.35
CA PRO A 160 -16.06 -27.12 18.44
C PRO A 160 -16.12 -25.76 19.16
N ARG A 161 -16.94 -25.68 20.21
CA ARG A 161 -17.13 -24.44 21.00
C ARG A 161 -15.86 -24.04 21.75
N CYS A 162 -15.01 -25.00 22.13
CA CYS A 162 -13.71 -24.74 22.76
C CYS A 162 -12.63 -24.31 21.75
N LEU A 163 -12.83 -24.55 20.45
CA LEU A 163 -11.89 -24.22 19.36
C LEU A 163 -12.17 -22.85 18.71
N GLY A 164 -13.18 -22.10 19.17
CA GLY A 164 -13.48 -20.74 18.70
C GLY A 164 -14.22 -20.66 17.35
N SER A 165 -14.68 -21.80 16.81
CA SER A 165 -15.43 -21.88 15.55
C SER A 165 -16.84 -22.42 15.81
N SER A 166 -17.89 -21.70 15.40
CA SER A 166 -19.28 -22.13 15.60
C SER A 166 -19.68 -23.36 14.78
N GLU A 167 -18.95 -23.70 13.72
CA GLU A 167 -19.21 -24.89 12.89
C GLU A 167 -17.90 -25.51 12.38
N VAL A 168 -17.73 -26.83 12.58
CA VAL A 168 -16.58 -27.61 12.09
C VAL A 168 -16.97 -28.32 10.80
N HIS A 169 -16.60 -27.74 9.66
CA HIS A 169 -16.92 -28.28 8.34
C HIS A 169 -15.78 -29.10 7.70
N ASP A 170 -14.51 -28.84 8.07
CA ASP A 170 -13.35 -29.51 7.48
C ASP A 170 -13.22 -30.96 8.00
N PRO A 171 -13.16 -31.97 7.09
CA PRO A 171 -12.86 -33.36 7.46
C PRO A 171 -11.61 -33.55 8.34
N ALA A 172 -10.59 -32.68 8.22
CA ALA A 172 -9.40 -32.74 9.04
C ALA A 172 -9.66 -32.36 10.51
N ASP A 173 -10.44 -31.30 10.75
CA ASP A 173 -10.82 -30.87 12.10
C ASP A 173 -11.77 -31.88 12.75
N LYS A 174 -12.72 -32.43 11.99
CA LYS A 174 -13.59 -33.53 12.44
C LYS A 174 -12.76 -34.75 12.85
N ALA A 175 -11.78 -35.14 12.03
CA ALA A 175 -10.90 -36.27 12.35
C ALA A 175 -10.06 -36.02 13.62
N ARG A 176 -9.60 -34.78 13.87
CA ARG A 176 -8.89 -34.41 15.11
C ARG A 176 -9.79 -34.59 16.33
N ILE A 177 -11.03 -34.11 16.28
CA ILE A 177 -12.00 -34.26 17.38
C ILE A 177 -12.30 -35.74 17.64
N VAL A 178 -12.51 -36.53 16.57
CA VAL A 178 -12.74 -37.98 16.69
C VAL A 178 -11.53 -38.70 17.29
N LEU A 179 -10.30 -38.32 16.92
CA LEU A 179 -9.07 -38.90 17.50
C LEU A 179 -8.98 -38.65 19.01
N GLU A 180 -9.32 -37.45 19.47
CA GLU A 180 -9.33 -37.12 20.91
C GLU A 180 -10.40 -37.91 21.68
N LEU A 181 -11.63 -37.96 21.15
CA LEU A 181 -12.76 -38.57 21.84
C LEU A 181 -12.77 -40.11 21.77
N ARG A 182 -12.02 -40.71 20.84
CA ARG A 182 -11.93 -42.18 20.69
C ARG A 182 -11.39 -42.89 21.94
N GLN A 183 -10.70 -42.18 22.83
CA GLN A 183 -10.24 -42.74 24.11
C GLN A 183 -11.39 -43.00 25.09
N GLN A 184 -12.52 -42.32 24.94
CA GLN A 184 -13.64 -42.32 25.89
C GLN A 184 -14.96 -42.80 25.27
N HIS A 185 -15.07 -42.77 23.94
CA HIS A 185 -16.27 -43.14 23.20
C HIS A 185 -15.96 -44.06 22.02
N ALA A 186 -16.92 -44.89 21.63
CA ALA A 186 -16.74 -45.84 20.55
C ALA A 186 -16.58 -45.13 19.20
N LEU A 187 -15.62 -45.60 18.38
CA LEU A 187 -15.34 -45.02 17.07
C LEU A 187 -16.55 -45.03 16.12
N PRO A 188 -17.38 -46.09 16.03
CA PRO A 188 -18.55 -46.09 15.16
C PRO A 188 -19.51 -44.93 15.47
N ASP A 189 -19.79 -44.69 16.75
CA ASP A 189 -20.68 -43.62 17.21
C ASP A 189 -20.10 -42.24 16.85
N LEU A 190 -18.81 -42.03 17.12
CA LEU A 190 -18.12 -40.78 16.78
C LEU A 190 -18.08 -40.49 15.27
N LEU A 191 -17.96 -41.52 14.43
CA LEU A 191 -18.02 -41.38 12.97
C LEU A 191 -19.44 -41.04 12.50
N ALA A 192 -20.47 -41.65 13.10
CA ALA A 192 -21.86 -41.33 12.83
C ALA A 192 -22.19 -39.88 13.22
N ILE A 193 -21.82 -39.47 14.44
CA ILE A 193 -22.04 -38.11 14.96
C ILE A 193 -21.30 -37.06 14.12
N SER A 194 -20.05 -37.32 13.73
CA SER A 194 -19.26 -36.37 12.93
C SER A 194 -19.68 -36.31 11.45
N GLY A 195 -20.45 -37.31 10.99
CA GLY A 195 -20.80 -37.48 9.58
C GLY A 195 -19.57 -37.78 8.70
N LEU A 196 -18.54 -38.41 9.27
CA LEU A 196 -17.26 -38.64 8.59
C LEU A 196 -17.12 -40.12 8.18
N ALA A 197 -16.86 -40.37 6.90
CA ALA A 197 -16.61 -41.73 6.42
C ALA A 197 -15.37 -42.34 7.07
N ARG A 198 -15.43 -43.65 7.38
CA ARG A 198 -14.34 -44.37 8.07
C ARG A 198 -13.01 -44.33 7.31
N SER A 199 -13.03 -44.42 5.98
CA SER A 199 -11.84 -44.28 5.13
C SER A 199 -11.23 -42.88 5.22
N THR A 200 -12.05 -41.84 5.20
CA THR A 200 -11.63 -40.44 5.38
C THR A 200 -11.02 -40.23 6.76
N PHE A 201 -11.56 -40.84 7.82
CA PHE A 201 -10.97 -40.77 9.16
C PHE A 201 -9.54 -41.28 9.19
N TYR A 202 -9.30 -42.51 8.72
CA TYR A 202 -7.96 -43.09 8.75
C TYR A 202 -6.98 -42.34 7.84
N TYR A 203 -7.45 -41.83 6.69
CA TYR A 203 -6.64 -40.97 5.83
C TYR A 203 -6.22 -39.69 6.57
N GLN A 204 -7.17 -38.96 7.17
CA GLN A 204 -6.88 -37.72 7.90
C GLN A 204 -6.04 -37.98 9.15
N ALA A 205 -6.30 -39.05 9.89
CA ALA A 205 -5.49 -39.46 11.04
C ALA A 205 -4.04 -39.74 10.65
N LYS A 206 -3.81 -40.39 9.50
CA LYS A 206 -2.47 -40.61 8.96
C LYS A 206 -1.80 -39.29 8.55
N VAL A 207 -2.53 -38.38 7.92
CA VAL A 207 -2.02 -37.04 7.56
C VAL A 207 -1.66 -36.22 8.81
N LEU A 208 -2.50 -36.26 9.85
CA LEU A 208 -2.25 -35.59 11.13
C LEU A 208 -1.02 -36.17 11.85
N ALA A 209 -0.86 -37.51 11.84
CA ALA A 209 0.27 -38.20 12.44
C ALA A 209 1.62 -37.89 11.74
N LEU A 210 1.60 -37.59 10.45
CA LEU A 210 2.79 -37.19 9.68
C LEU A 210 3.28 -35.78 10.04
N GLY A 211 2.53 -35.01 10.83
CA GLY A 211 2.84 -33.64 11.19
C GLY A 211 2.82 -32.67 10.00
N ASP A 212 3.21 -31.42 10.26
CA ASP A 212 3.38 -30.44 9.19
C ASP A 212 4.69 -30.72 8.45
N ARG A 213 4.59 -31.46 7.34
CA ARG A 213 5.72 -31.74 6.41
C ARG A 213 6.50 -30.49 5.97
N ARG A 214 5.95 -29.29 6.17
CA ARG A 214 6.55 -28.01 5.78
C ARG A 214 6.91 -27.14 6.99
N ALA A 215 6.93 -27.69 8.20
CA ALA A 215 7.29 -26.96 9.42
C ALA A 215 8.68 -26.29 9.31
N SER A 216 9.68 -27.04 8.84
CA SER A 216 11.04 -26.52 8.61
C SER A 216 11.06 -25.37 7.60
N LEU A 217 10.33 -25.51 6.49
CA LEU A 217 10.21 -24.48 5.48
C LEU A 217 9.48 -23.23 5.99
N LYS A 218 8.41 -23.42 6.79
CA LYS A 218 7.70 -22.31 7.45
C LYS A 218 8.62 -21.56 8.43
N ALA A 219 9.40 -22.28 9.23
CA ALA A 219 10.38 -21.69 10.13
C ALA A 219 11.43 -20.88 9.35
N ALA A 220 11.99 -21.43 8.27
CA ALA A 220 12.95 -20.72 7.43
C ALA A 220 12.36 -19.46 6.77
N ILE A 221 11.09 -19.52 6.32
CA ILE A 221 10.35 -18.36 5.81
C ILE A 221 10.23 -17.28 6.91
N GLN A 222 9.85 -17.67 8.13
CA GLN A 222 9.70 -16.76 9.26
C GLN A 222 11.03 -16.08 9.60
N THR A 223 12.11 -16.84 9.76
CA THR A 223 13.44 -16.31 10.06
C THR A 223 13.91 -15.31 9.02
N LEU A 224 13.71 -15.58 7.72
CA LEU A 224 14.05 -14.63 6.66
C LEU A 224 13.16 -13.39 6.69
N TYR A 225 11.86 -13.57 6.92
CA TYR A 225 10.93 -12.45 7.00
C TYR A 225 11.32 -11.49 8.13
N ASP A 226 11.64 -12.02 9.31
CA ASP A 226 12.02 -11.25 10.50
C ASP A 226 13.39 -10.59 10.33
N ARG A 227 14.38 -11.33 9.79
CA ARG A 227 15.70 -10.79 9.45
C ARG A 227 15.59 -9.56 8.54
N HIS A 228 14.71 -9.62 7.55
CA HIS A 228 14.47 -8.53 6.62
C HIS A 228 13.40 -7.53 7.11
N LYS A 229 12.99 -7.60 8.39
CA LYS A 229 12.03 -6.71 9.05
C LYS A 229 10.71 -6.58 8.27
N GLY A 230 10.22 -7.67 7.70
CA GLY A 230 9.00 -7.73 6.89
C GLY A 230 9.06 -7.01 5.54
N ARG A 231 10.25 -6.59 5.09
CA ARG A 231 10.43 -5.89 3.79
C ARG A 231 10.37 -6.82 2.58
N TYR A 232 10.54 -8.13 2.79
CA TYR A 232 10.58 -9.11 1.71
C TYR A 232 9.20 -9.72 1.48
N GLY A 233 8.71 -9.58 0.24
CA GLY A 233 7.60 -10.38 -0.27
C GLY A 233 8.06 -11.76 -0.74
N TYR A 234 7.09 -12.62 -1.08
CA TYR A 234 7.32 -14.02 -1.45
C TYR A 234 8.39 -14.23 -2.53
N ARG A 235 8.52 -13.31 -3.50
CA ARG A 235 9.55 -13.41 -4.55
C ARG A 235 10.97 -13.32 -4.00
N ARG A 236 11.23 -12.37 -3.09
CA ARG A 236 12.55 -12.20 -2.46
C ARG A 236 12.83 -13.31 -1.45
N ILE A 237 11.82 -13.72 -0.67
CA ILE A 237 11.95 -14.88 0.22
C ILE A 237 12.28 -16.14 -0.58
N THR A 238 11.61 -16.37 -1.71
CA THR A 238 11.91 -17.53 -2.57
C THR A 238 13.35 -17.47 -3.08
N ALA A 239 13.82 -16.31 -3.57
CA ALA A 239 15.19 -16.16 -4.06
C ALA A 239 16.23 -16.38 -2.96
N ALA A 240 16.00 -15.83 -1.76
CA ALA A 240 16.87 -16.02 -0.61
C ALA A 240 16.92 -17.48 -0.16
N LEU A 241 15.76 -18.17 -0.08
CA LEU A 241 15.69 -19.58 0.30
C LEU A 241 16.39 -20.49 -0.71
N ARG A 242 16.17 -20.29 -2.01
CA ARG A 242 16.86 -21.07 -3.06
C ARG A 242 18.36 -20.98 -2.93
N ARG A 243 18.88 -19.80 -2.58
CA ARG A 243 20.32 -19.59 -2.38
C ARG A 243 20.83 -20.22 -1.08
N GLN A 244 20.06 -20.16 0.00
CA GLN A 244 20.46 -20.74 1.29
C GLN A 244 20.40 -22.27 1.31
N LEU A 245 19.39 -22.85 0.66
CA LEU A 245 19.13 -24.28 0.70
C LEU A 245 19.71 -25.04 -0.52
N GLY A 246 20.07 -24.34 -1.60
CA GLY A 246 20.52 -24.98 -2.84
C GLY A 246 19.40 -25.69 -3.63
N GLU A 247 18.15 -25.61 -3.17
CA GLU A 247 17.02 -26.33 -3.75
C GLU A 247 16.12 -25.45 -4.63
N ALA A 248 15.56 -26.05 -5.68
CA ALA A 248 14.61 -25.39 -6.57
C ALA A 248 13.19 -25.34 -5.98
N ILE A 249 12.94 -24.38 -5.07
CA ILE A 249 11.62 -24.22 -4.44
C ILE A 249 10.68 -23.40 -5.32
N ASN A 250 9.44 -23.87 -5.52
CA ASN A 250 8.44 -23.14 -6.30
C ASN A 250 7.92 -21.90 -5.54
N HIS A 251 7.94 -20.72 -6.18
CA HIS A 251 7.48 -19.46 -5.59
C HIS A 251 5.99 -19.47 -5.19
N LYS A 252 5.14 -20.25 -5.88
CA LYS A 252 3.70 -20.41 -5.54
C LYS A 252 3.53 -21.11 -4.19
N LEU A 253 4.41 -22.07 -3.88
CA LEU A 253 4.42 -22.75 -2.59
C LEU A 253 4.74 -21.76 -1.47
N ILE A 254 5.81 -20.98 -1.62
CA ILE A 254 6.21 -19.94 -0.65
C ILE A 254 5.07 -18.93 -0.47
N GLN A 255 4.46 -18.46 -1.55
CA GLN A 255 3.33 -17.53 -1.47
C GLN A 255 2.15 -18.10 -0.67
N ARG A 256 1.79 -19.38 -0.89
CA ARG A 256 0.74 -20.06 -0.13
C ARG A 256 1.08 -20.21 1.35
N LEU A 257 2.32 -20.59 1.67
CA LEU A 257 2.78 -20.73 3.05
C LEU A 257 2.79 -19.39 3.79
N MET A 258 3.33 -18.34 3.18
CA MET A 258 3.29 -16.99 3.74
C MET A 258 1.86 -16.53 4.02
N ARG A 259 0.92 -16.77 3.09
CA ARG A 259 -0.51 -16.46 3.31
C ARG A 259 -1.09 -17.22 4.49
N ALA A 260 -0.80 -18.51 4.60
CA ALA A 260 -1.27 -19.34 5.72
C ALA A 260 -0.68 -18.88 7.08
N MET A 261 0.53 -18.31 7.07
CA MET A 261 1.18 -17.75 8.26
C MET A 261 0.81 -16.28 8.52
N GLY A 262 -0.05 -15.66 7.69
CA GLY A 262 -0.39 -14.24 7.81
C GLY A 262 0.73 -13.27 7.40
N LEU A 263 1.83 -13.77 6.83
CA LEU A 263 2.99 -12.95 6.43
C LEU A 263 2.74 -12.23 5.11
N LYS A 264 2.89 -10.90 5.12
CA LYS A 264 2.77 -10.03 3.93
C LYS A 264 3.87 -8.98 3.97
N SER A 265 4.43 -8.64 2.81
CA SER A 265 5.40 -7.54 2.72
C SER A 265 4.77 -6.24 3.27
N LEU A 266 5.44 -5.62 4.24
CA LEU A 266 5.02 -4.34 4.82
C LEU A 266 5.17 -3.17 3.81
N VAL A 267 6.09 -3.35 2.86
CA VAL A 267 6.34 -2.41 1.76
C VAL A 267 5.13 -2.41 0.83
N ARG A 268 4.38 -1.32 0.82
CA ARG A 268 3.20 -1.17 -0.03
C ARG A 268 3.61 -1.19 -1.51
N PRO A 269 2.88 -1.91 -2.39
CA PRO A 269 3.13 -1.87 -3.81
C PRO A 269 2.91 -0.45 -4.34
N LYS A 270 3.76 0.01 -5.25
CA LYS A 270 3.51 1.25 -6.01
C LYS A 270 2.18 1.09 -6.74
N ARG A 271 1.21 1.97 -6.48
CA ARG A 271 0.01 2.07 -7.33
C ARG A 271 0.49 2.45 -8.72
N TYR A 272 0.15 1.63 -9.71
CA TYR A 272 0.37 1.96 -11.12
C TYR A 272 -0.34 3.29 -11.41
N ARG A 273 0.40 4.29 -11.87
CA ARG A 273 -0.15 5.54 -12.40
C ARG A 273 -0.10 5.44 -13.91
N SER A 274 -1.26 5.35 -14.54
CA SER A 274 -1.44 5.32 -16.01
C SER A 274 -1.19 6.68 -16.68
N TYR A 275 -0.76 7.70 -15.94
CA TYR A 275 -0.58 9.05 -16.46
C TYR A 275 0.52 9.10 -17.53
N ARG A 276 0.09 9.11 -18.80
CA ARG A 276 0.86 9.56 -19.95
C ARG A 276 0.51 11.03 -20.17
N GLY A 277 1.28 11.93 -19.56
CA GLY A 277 1.29 13.34 -19.96
C GLY A 277 1.81 13.49 -21.39
N GLU A 278 1.68 14.72 -21.93
CA GLU A 278 1.72 15.08 -23.36
C GLU A 278 2.54 14.17 -24.27
N VAL A 279 1.81 13.46 -25.13
CA VAL A 279 2.33 12.89 -26.38
C VAL A 279 2.50 14.08 -27.33
N GLY A 280 3.70 14.64 -27.37
CA GLY A 280 4.14 15.71 -28.27
C GLY A 280 5.58 15.45 -28.73
N GLU A 281 5.94 15.99 -29.90
CA GLU A 281 7.18 15.65 -30.62
C GLU A 281 8.44 15.76 -29.76
N ILE A 282 9.04 14.60 -29.47
CA ILE A 282 10.31 14.50 -28.78
C ILE A 282 11.40 14.88 -29.80
N ALA A 283 11.99 16.06 -29.61
CA ALA A 283 13.19 16.49 -30.33
C ALA A 283 14.28 15.38 -30.32
N PRO A 284 15.05 15.22 -31.41
CA PRO A 284 15.97 14.10 -31.56
C PRO A 284 16.95 13.92 -30.38
N ASN A 285 17.10 12.66 -30.02
CA ASN A 285 17.65 12.19 -28.75
C ASN A 285 19.19 12.09 -28.79
N VAL A 286 19.91 13.23 -28.77
CA VAL A 286 21.40 13.31 -28.75
C VAL A 286 22.09 12.80 -27.45
N LEU A 287 21.41 12.05 -26.57
CA LEU A 287 22.05 11.33 -25.46
C LEU A 287 21.45 9.92 -25.42
N GLU A 288 22.16 8.95 -26.01
CA GLU A 288 21.69 7.60 -26.36
C GLU A 288 21.33 6.68 -25.17
N ARG A 289 20.89 7.19 -24.02
CA ARG A 289 20.32 6.39 -22.92
C ARG A 289 21.18 5.20 -22.47
N ARG A 290 22.50 5.23 -22.70
CA ARG A 290 23.44 4.17 -22.35
C ARG A 290 23.77 4.24 -20.85
N PHE A 291 22.77 4.11 -19.98
CA PHE A 291 22.91 4.09 -18.52
C PHE A 291 23.35 2.73 -17.97
N LYS A 292 23.69 1.79 -18.84
CA LYS A 292 24.33 0.53 -18.46
C LYS A 292 25.83 0.80 -18.30
N ALA A 293 26.37 0.40 -17.16
CA ALA A 293 27.80 0.22 -16.95
C ALA A 293 28.05 -1.29 -16.99
N ASP A 294 29.09 -1.71 -17.70
CA ASP A 294 29.44 -3.12 -17.83
C ASP A 294 30.51 -3.53 -16.80
N GLU A 295 31.19 -2.54 -16.20
CA GLU A 295 32.12 -2.72 -15.08
C GLU A 295 31.85 -1.73 -13.94
N PRO A 296 32.28 -2.03 -12.69
CA PRO A 296 32.28 -1.07 -11.60
C PRO A 296 33.03 0.23 -11.95
N GLU A 297 32.62 1.34 -11.34
CA GLU A 297 33.29 2.64 -11.40
C GLU A 297 33.38 3.29 -12.80
N GLN A 298 32.59 2.82 -13.77
CA GLN A 298 32.49 3.48 -15.09
C GLN A 298 31.51 4.65 -15.08
N LYS A 299 30.37 4.50 -14.40
CA LYS A 299 29.28 5.49 -14.38
C LYS A 299 28.67 5.57 -13.00
N TRP A 300 28.79 6.73 -12.38
CA TRP A 300 28.13 7.06 -11.13
C TRP A 300 26.99 8.02 -11.36
N VAL A 301 25.95 7.93 -10.53
CA VAL A 301 24.83 8.87 -10.50
C VAL A 301 24.67 9.46 -9.11
N THR A 302 24.25 10.72 -9.05
CA THR A 302 23.98 11.42 -7.79
C THR A 302 22.74 12.30 -7.90
N ASP A 303 22.09 12.51 -6.76
CA ASP A 303 20.94 13.40 -6.60
C ASP A 303 20.76 13.74 -5.10
N VAL A 304 19.87 14.67 -4.78
CA VAL A 304 19.51 15.03 -3.40
C VAL A 304 18.04 14.75 -3.14
N THR A 305 17.74 14.06 -2.04
CA THR A 305 16.36 13.92 -1.54
C THR A 305 16.21 14.57 -0.17
N GLU A 306 15.03 15.13 0.10
CA GLU A 306 14.62 15.58 1.44
C GLU A 306 13.74 14.55 2.17
N PHE A 307 13.87 14.53 3.49
CA PHE A 307 12.99 13.90 4.47
C PHE A 307 12.49 14.97 5.44
N LYS A 308 11.23 14.88 5.87
CA LYS A 308 10.62 15.81 6.83
C LYS A 308 10.27 15.07 8.11
N VAL A 309 10.80 15.52 9.25
CA VAL A 309 10.57 14.92 10.57
C VAL A 309 10.26 16.04 11.55
N ASN A 310 9.07 16.04 12.15
CA ASN A 310 8.67 16.99 13.20
C ASN A 310 8.94 18.48 12.89
N GLY A 311 8.76 18.89 11.62
CA GLY A 311 8.99 20.27 11.19
C GLY A 311 10.44 20.57 10.76
N GLU A 312 11.37 19.66 11.03
CA GLU A 312 12.75 19.73 10.56
C GLU A 312 12.94 18.95 9.25
N LYS A 313 14.01 19.27 8.53
CA LYS A 313 14.38 18.60 7.29
C LYS A 313 15.74 17.92 7.41
N LEU A 314 15.84 16.74 6.81
CA LEU A 314 17.10 16.03 6.61
C LEU A 314 17.27 15.77 5.11
N TYR A 315 18.39 16.22 4.56
CA TYR A 315 18.77 16.01 3.17
C TYR A 315 19.78 14.88 3.08
N LEU A 316 19.61 14.03 2.07
CA LEU A 316 20.51 12.95 1.73
C LEU A 316 21.05 13.18 0.32
N SER A 317 22.37 13.21 0.21
CA SER A 317 23.09 13.22 -1.07
C SER A 317 23.91 11.93 -1.20
N PRO A 318 23.44 10.92 -1.98
CA PRO A 318 24.19 9.71 -2.27
C PRO A 318 24.91 9.77 -3.62
N VAL A 319 25.91 8.92 -3.77
CA VAL A 319 26.49 8.51 -5.05
C VAL A 319 26.21 7.03 -5.23
N MET A 320 25.64 6.66 -6.37
CA MET A 320 25.37 5.28 -6.73
C MET A 320 26.22 4.86 -7.94
N ASP A 321 26.79 3.67 -7.87
CA ASP A 321 27.38 3.00 -9.03
C ASP A 321 26.29 2.32 -9.87
N LEU A 322 26.22 2.64 -11.17
CA LEU A 322 25.20 2.09 -12.06
C LEU A 322 25.39 0.61 -12.41
N TYR A 323 26.60 0.06 -12.25
CA TYR A 323 26.91 -1.35 -12.53
C TYR A 323 26.17 -2.28 -11.57
N ASN A 324 26.38 -2.10 -10.26
CA ASN A 324 25.85 -2.98 -9.22
C ASN A 324 24.80 -2.31 -8.32
N ARG A 325 24.47 -1.03 -8.55
CA ARG A 325 23.54 -0.22 -7.74
C ARG A 325 24.01 0.03 -6.31
N GLU A 326 25.30 -0.08 -6.02
CA GLU A 326 25.85 0.21 -4.70
C GLU A 326 25.86 1.71 -4.45
N ILE A 327 25.43 2.13 -3.25
CA ILE A 327 25.67 3.48 -2.77
C ILE A 327 27.13 3.55 -2.31
N VAL A 328 28.01 4.07 -3.14
CA VAL A 328 29.45 4.12 -2.87
C VAL A 328 29.77 5.12 -1.77
N ALA A 329 29.06 6.24 -1.71
CA ALA A 329 29.17 7.24 -0.65
C ALA A 329 27.86 7.99 -0.45
N PHE A 330 27.74 8.63 0.70
CA PHE A 330 26.64 9.56 0.96
C PHE A 330 26.99 10.56 2.06
N GLN A 331 26.29 11.69 2.05
CA GLN A 331 26.28 12.67 3.12
C GLN A 331 24.83 12.99 3.52
N LEU A 332 24.65 13.23 4.81
CA LEU A 332 23.39 13.67 5.42
C LEU A 332 23.61 15.04 6.07
N ASP A 333 22.70 15.98 5.85
CA ASP A 333 22.76 17.32 6.45
C ASP A 333 21.34 17.90 6.62
N VAL A 334 21.15 18.81 7.57
CA VAL A 334 19.88 19.51 7.79
C VAL A 334 19.66 20.63 6.76
N GLN A 335 20.71 21.02 6.03
CA GLN A 335 20.65 22.02 4.97
C GLN A 335 21.17 21.47 3.63
N PRO A 336 20.50 21.76 2.50
CA PRO A 336 20.97 21.34 1.19
C PRO A 336 22.05 22.31 0.70
N SER A 337 23.23 22.26 1.31
CA SER A 337 24.34 23.17 1.04
C SER A 337 25.37 22.55 0.09
N PHE A 338 26.17 23.39 -0.58
CA PHE A 338 27.32 22.88 -1.35
C PHE A 338 28.33 22.15 -0.47
N LYS A 339 28.45 22.51 0.82
CA LYS A 339 29.31 21.80 1.79
C LYS A 339 28.89 20.34 1.95
N MET A 340 27.58 20.05 1.94
CA MET A 340 27.06 18.68 1.98
C MET A 340 27.51 17.88 0.75
N VAL A 341 27.37 18.48 -0.44
CA VAL A 341 27.78 17.84 -1.70
C VAL A 341 29.28 17.61 -1.73
N ARG A 342 30.08 18.62 -1.36
CA ARG A 342 31.54 18.51 -1.26
C ARG A 342 31.96 17.34 -0.35
N ALA A 343 31.42 17.28 0.86
CA ALA A 343 31.74 16.21 1.80
C ALA A 343 31.30 14.82 1.29
N MET A 344 30.22 14.75 0.50
CA MET A 344 29.82 13.51 -0.17
C MET A 344 30.85 13.10 -1.24
N LEU A 345 31.33 14.05 -2.05
CA LEU A 345 32.34 13.80 -3.10
C LEU A 345 33.66 13.33 -2.48
N ASP A 346 34.13 14.00 -1.43
CA ASP A 346 35.37 13.64 -0.73
C ASP A 346 35.33 12.17 -0.24
N LYS A 347 34.18 11.75 0.32
CA LYS A 347 33.95 10.35 0.73
C LYS A 347 33.90 9.38 -0.45
N ALA A 348 33.32 9.80 -1.57
CA ALA A 348 33.26 8.99 -2.78
C ALA A 348 34.68 8.77 -3.35
N TRP A 349 35.52 9.81 -3.34
CA TRP A 349 36.85 9.75 -3.93
C TRP A 349 37.76 8.85 -3.09
N ALA A 350 37.66 8.95 -1.76
CA ALA A 350 38.36 8.09 -0.82
C ALA A 350 37.98 6.59 -0.96
N ARG A 351 36.83 6.28 -1.57
CA ARG A 351 36.35 4.90 -1.77
C ARG A 351 36.57 4.35 -3.17
N ARG A 352 37.01 5.20 -4.10
CA ARG A 352 37.29 4.81 -5.47
C ARG A 352 38.47 3.84 -5.49
N ARG A 353 38.32 2.70 -6.16
CA ARG A 353 39.34 1.65 -6.20
C ARG A 353 40.23 1.73 -7.42
N SER A 354 39.79 2.44 -8.46
CA SER A 354 40.51 2.57 -9.72
C SER A 354 40.57 4.03 -10.18
N ARG A 355 41.61 4.37 -10.95
CA ARG A 355 41.71 5.65 -11.67
C ARG A 355 41.15 5.58 -13.09
N ARG A 356 40.35 4.54 -13.41
CA ARG A 356 39.73 4.39 -14.74
C ARG A 356 38.79 5.57 -15.04
N PRO A 357 38.59 5.94 -16.32
CA PRO A 357 37.64 6.99 -16.68
C PRO A 357 36.26 6.75 -16.05
N LEU A 358 35.77 7.75 -15.34
CA LEU A 358 34.49 7.72 -14.63
C LEU A 358 33.65 8.89 -15.10
N VAL A 359 32.38 8.61 -15.42
CA VAL A 359 31.37 9.63 -15.66
C VAL A 359 30.52 9.79 -14.40
N LEU A 360 30.40 11.00 -13.87
CA LEU A 360 29.44 11.32 -12.82
C LEU A 360 28.24 12.05 -13.43
N HIS A 361 27.08 11.42 -13.36
CA HIS A 361 25.83 11.96 -13.87
C HIS A 361 24.95 12.53 -12.74
N SER A 362 24.44 13.75 -12.91
CA SER A 362 23.52 14.41 -11.97
C SER A 362 22.31 15.00 -12.70
N ASP A 363 21.33 15.46 -11.93
CA ASP A 363 20.32 16.37 -12.47
C ASP A 363 20.88 17.79 -12.69
N GLN A 364 20.02 18.72 -13.12
CA GLN A 364 20.33 20.15 -13.27
C GLN A 364 20.17 20.96 -11.98
N GLY A 365 20.28 20.36 -10.80
CA GLY A 365 20.27 21.09 -9.53
C GLY A 365 21.38 22.14 -9.45
N TRP A 366 21.10 23.27 -8.80
CA TRP A 366 22.03 24.42 -8.74
C TRP A 366 23.41 24.02 -8.19
N GLN A 367 23.45 23.11 -7.21
CA GLN A 367 24.67 22.62 -6.58
C GLN A 367 25.63 21.93 -7.57
N TYR A 368 25.08 21.29 -8.61
CA TYR A 368 25.85 20.58 -9.63
C TYR A 368 26.28 21.50 -10.79
N GLN A 369 25.65 22.67 -10.92
CA GLN A 369 26.04 23.69 -11.90
C GLN A 369 27.18 24.59 -11.41
N MET A 370 27.52 24.57 -10.11
CA MET A 370 28.54 25.44 -9.53
C MET A 370 29.94 25.19 -10.10
N SER A 371 30.73 26.26 -10.28
CA SER A 371 32.13 26.16 -10.71
C SER A 371 32.99 25.33 -9.75
N ALA A 372 32.71 25.42 -8.45
CA ALA A 372 33.39 24.63 -7.43
C ALA A 372 33.13 23.12 -7.59
N PHE A 373 31.93 22.72 -8.03
CA PHE A 373 31.62 21.31 -8.32
C PHE A 373 32.43 20.82 -9.52
N ARG A 374 32.38 21.58 -10.63
CA ARG A 374 33.13 21.28 -11.85
C ARG A 374 34.62 21.11 -11.58
N ARG A 375 35.22 22.05 -10.86
CA ARG A 375 36.64 21.99 -10.46
C ARG A 375 36.98 20.72 -9.67
N GLN A 376 36.14 20.29 -8.72
CA GLN A 376 36.40 19.04 -7.97
C GLN A 376 36.35 17.79 -8.85
N LEU A 377 35.52 17.79 -9.90
CA LEU A 377 35.48 16.70 -10.87
C LEU A 377 36.72 16.72 -11.78
N ASP A 378 37.11 17.90 -12.25
CA ASP A 378 38.29 18.09 -13.10
C ASP A 378 39.58 17.66 -12.36
N GLU A 379 39.72 18.04 -11.07
CA GLU A 379 40.83 17.62 -10.20
C GLU A 379 40.95 16.09 -10.06
N GLN A 380 39.84 15.35 -10.22
CA GLN A 380 39.80 13.90 -10.13
C GLN A 380 39.70 13.21 -11.50
N GLN A 381 39.81 13.98 -12.58
CA GLN A 381 39.66 13.52 -13.97
C GLN A 381 38.33 12.78 -14.19
N ILE A 382 37.25 13.28 -13.59
CA ILE A 382 35.89 12.74 -13.71
C ILE A 382 35.12 13.57 -14.72
N THR A 383 34.51 12.91 -15.70
CA THR A 383 33.67 13.59 -16.68
C THR A 383 32.30 13.87 -16.09
N GLN A 384 31.90 15.14 -16.04
CA GLN A 384 30.54 15.52 -15.64
C GLN A 384 29.55 15.19 -16.76
N SER A 385 28.39 14.66 -16.37
CA SER A 385 27.21 14.51 -17.23
C SER A 385 25.99 15.04 -16.48
N MET A 386 25.06 15.68 -17.18
CA MET A 386 23.84 16.23 -16.57
C MET A 386 22.61 15.84 -17.39
N SER A 387 21.48 15.59 -16.72
CA SER A 387 20.20 15.32 -17.39
C SER A 387 19.70 16.54 -18.19
N ARG A 388 18.79 16.30 -19.14
CA ARG A 388 18.07 17.40 -19.82
C ARG A 388 17.00 17.97 -18.89
N LYS A 389 16.77 19.28 -18.97
CA LYS A 389 15.66 19.94 -18.27
C LYS A 389 14.34 19.26 -18.64
N GLY A 390 13.60 18.77 -17.64
CA GLY A 390 12.29 18.13 -17.85
C GLY A 390 12.31 16.64 -18.21
N ASN A 391 13.49 15.98 -18.30
CA ASN A 391 13.58 14.55 -18.59
C ASN A 391 13.84 13.72 -17.33
N CYS A 392 12.79 13.22 -16.67
CA CYS A 392 12.88 12.37 -15.48
C CYS A 392 13.54 11.00 -15.73
N LEU A 393 13.64 10.56 -17.00
CA LEU A 393 14.19 9.24 -17.32
C LEU A 393 15.70 9.16 -17.10
N ASP A 394 16.41 10.29 -17.19
CA ASP A 394 17.88 10.31 -17.15
C ASP A 394 18.44 10.02 -15.74
N ASN A 395 17.67 10.32 -14.68
CA ASN A 395 18.06 10.02 -13.29
C ASN A 395 17.19 8.94 -12.61
N ALA A 396 16.47 8.14 -13.39
CA ALA A 396 15.52 7.14 -12.89
C ALA A 396 16.15 6.12 -11.91
N ALA A 397 17.46 5.90 -12.00
CA ALA A 397 18.24 5.09 -11.07
C ALA A 397 18.15 5.60 -9.62
N MET A 398 18.44 6.89 -9.42
CA MET A 398 18.40 7.54 -8.11
C MET A 398 16.98 7.69 -7.62
N GLU A 399 16.03 8.06 -8.49
CA GLU A 399 14.61 8.11 -8.13
C GLU A 399 14.10 6.75 -7.63
N SER A 400 14.50 5.66 -8.30
CA SER A 400 14.16 4.29 -7.87
C SER A 400 14.76 3.95 -6.52
N PHE A 401 16.00 4.37 -6.25
CA PHE A 401 16.63 4.22 -4.94
C PHE A 401 15.88 4.99 -3.86
N PHE A 402 15.59 6.28 -4.06
CA PHE A 402 14.88 7.09 -3.09
C PHE A 402 13.47 6.56 -2.80
N ALA A 403 12.74 6.14 -3.83
CA ALA A 403 11.44 5.51 -3.64
C ALA A 403 11.54 4.23 -2.81
N THR A 404 12.58 3.42 -3.04
CA THR A 404 12.84 2.19 -2.27
C THR A 404 13.16 2.53 -0.82
N LEU A 405 14.13 3.41 -0.58
CA LEU A 405 14.53 3.88 0.75
C LEU A 405 13.32 4.42 1.52
N LYS A 406 12.52 5.31 0.91
CA LYS A 406 11.35 5.89 1.56
C LYS A 406 10.30 4.83 1.88
N THR A 407 10.04 3.89 0.99
CA THR A 407 9.01 2.85 1.22
C THR A 407 9.44 1.76 2.19
N GLU A 408 10.73 1.40 2.21
CA GLU A 408 11.27 0.30 3.05
C GLU A 408 11.80 0.77 4.42
N LEU A 409 11.99 2.08 4.61
CA LEU A 409 12.42 2.69 5.87
C LEU A 409 11.44 3.77 6.33
N PHE A 410 11.37 4.87 5.59
CA PHE A 410 10.75 6.11 6.06
C PHE A 410 9.23 6.00 6.31
N HIS A 411 8.51 5.24 5.48
CA HIS A 411 7.07 5.06 5.59
C HIS A 411 6.66 3.92 6.54
N LEU A 412 7.61 3.10 6.99
CA LEU A 412 7.32 1.97 7.89
C LEU A 412 7.49 2.31 9.38
N LYS A 413 8.16 3.43 9.68
CA LYS A 413 8.47 3.86 11.04
C LYS A 413 8.08 5.32 11.22
N GLN A 414 7.72 5.69 12.44
CA GLN A 414 7.66 7.08 12.85
C GLN A 414 9.00 7.48 13.45
N PHE A 415 9.48 8.67 13.10
CA PHE A 415 10.73 9.22 13.62
C PHE A 415 10.40 10.40 14.51
N THR A 416 11.03 10.46 15.69
CA THR A 416 10.81 11.53 16.66
C THR A 416 11.88 12.63 16.58
N SER A 417 13.04 12.34 15.99
CA SER A 417 14.11 13.31 15.79
C SER A 417 14.88 13.11 14.48
N VAL A 418 15.54 14.17 14.01
CA VAL A 418 16.43 14.13 12.83
C VAL A 418 17.62 13.20 13.08
N GLU A 419 18.19 13.19 14.28
CA GLU A 419 19.34 12.33 14.60
C GLU A 419 18.98 10.84 14.61
N GLN A 420 17.78 10.49 15.07
CA GLN A 420 17.27 9.11 14.94
C GLN A 420 17.17 8.72 13.45
N LEU A 421 16.59 9.59 12.62
CA LEU A 421 16.48 9.34 11.18
C LEU A 421 17.86 9.24 10.52
N ARG A 422 18.82 10.10 10.90
CA ARG A 422 20.19 10.08 10.39
C ARG A 422 20.85 8.72 10.60
N LYS A 423 20.76 8.18 11.81
CA LYS A 423 21.27 6.85 12.16
C LYS A 423 20.59 5.74 11.35
N GLU A 424 19.26 5.75 11.30
CA GLU A 424 18.47 4.73 10.60
C GLU A 424 18.67 4.76 9.07
N VAL A 425 18.89 5.93 8.47
CA VAL A 425 19.26 6.04 7.05
C VAL A 425 20.65 5.43 6.80
N ALA A 426 21.63 5.72 7.66
CA ALA A 426 22.96 5.14 7.54
C ALA A 426 22.94 3.61 7.67
N GLU A 427 22.23 3.08 8.68
CA GLU A 427 22.01 1.64 8.86
C GLU A 427 21.27 1.02 7.67
N TYR A 428 20.27 1.71 7.13
CA TYR A 428 19.56 1.21 5.95
C TYR A 428 20.44 1.18 4.71
N ILE A 429 21.30 2.18 4.49
CA ILE A 429 22.23 2.16 3.34
C ILE A 429 23.22 1.00 3.47
N HIS A 430 23.71 0.72 4.68
CA HIS A 430 24.52 -0.48 4.93
C HIS A 430 23.75 -1.77 4.58
N TYR A 431 22.53 -1.91 5.09
CA TYR A 431 21.65 -3.03 4.76
C TYR A 431 21.35 -3.14 3.26
N TYR A 432 21.10 -2.00 2.60
CA TYR A 432 20.81 -1.91 1.17
C TYR A 432 21.98 -2.44 0.33
N ASN A 433 23.20 -2.06 0.69
CA ASN A 433 24.41 -2.46 -0.01
C ASN A 433 24.81 -3.92 0.25
N ASN A 434 24.67 -4.41 1.49
CA ASN A 434 25.26 -5.68 1.92
C ASN A 434 24.25 -6.84 1.99
N ASP A 435 23.01 -6.60 2.43
CA ASP A 435 22.04 -7.65 2.74
C ASP A 435 20.85 -7.69 1.78
N ARG A 436 20.48 -6.53 1.24
CA ARG A 436 19.26 -6.38 0.45
C ARG A 436 19.46 -6.92 -0.97
N ILE A 437 18.89 -8.10 -1.23
CA ILE A 437 18.96 -8.74 -2.53
C ILE A 437 18.15 -7.99 -3.59
N MET A 438 18.67 -7.98 -4.81
CA MET A 438 17.97 -7.46 -5.99
C MET A 438 17.74 -8.58 -7.00
N LEU A 439 16.49 -8.77 -7.41
CA LEU A 439 16.16 -9.78 -8.42
C LEU A 439 16.84 -9.50 -9.77
N LYS A 440 17.07 -8.21 -10.11
CA LYS A 440 17.84 -7.80 -11.30
C LYS A 440 19.33 -8.14 -11.23
N LEU A 441 19.86 -8.37 -10.02
CA LEU A 441 21.24 -8.77 -9.75
C LEU A 441 21.30 -10.26 -9.40
N ASN A 442 20.42 -11.07 -9.97
CA ASN A 442 20.31 -12.52 -9.73
C ASN A 442 20.16 -12.90 -8.24
N GLY A 443 19.50 -12.05 -7.45
CA GLY A 443 19.31 -12.30 -6.02
C GLY A 443 20.55 -12.02 -5.16
N LEU A 444 21.54 -11.29 -5.69
CA LEU A 444 22.67 -10.76 -4.93
C LEU A 444 22.34 -9.36 -4.40
N SER A 445 22.97 -8.97 -3.29
CA SER A 445 23.04 -7.56 -2.88
C SER A 445 24.04 -6.79 -3.76
N PRO A 446 23.99 -5.45 -3.81
CA PRO A 446 24.93 -4.64 -4.59
C PRO A 446 26.40 -5.01 -4.37
N VAL A 447 26.83 -5.14 -3.12
CA VAL A 447 28.22 -5.48 -2.79
C VAL A 447 28.55 -6.90 -3.22
N GLN A 448 27.66 -7.87 -2.95
CA GLN A 448 27.84 -9.26 -3.39
C GLN A 448 27.94 -9.37 -4.92
N TYR A 449 27.15 -8.59 -5.66
CA TYR A 449 27.18 -8.58 -7.11
C TYR A 449 28.50 -8.03 -7.65
N ARG A 450 29.09 -7.01 -7.00
CA ARG A 450 30.40 -6.50 -7.37
C ARG A 450 31.54 -7.45 -7.02
N LEU A 451 31.46 -8.14 -5.89
CA LEU A 451 32.47 -9.09 -5.44
C LEU A 451 32.39 -10.45 -6.17
N ARG A 452 31.36 -10.67 -7.00
CA ARG A 452 31.26 -11.93 -7.75
C ARG A 452 32.44 -12.04 -8.72
N PRO A 453 33.02 -13.23 -8.91
CA PRO A 453 33.91 -13.48 -10.04
C PRO A 453 33.12 -13.21 -11.33
N LEU A 454 33.67 -12.39 -12.23
CA LEU A 454 33.17 -12.34 -13.60
C LEU A 454 33.42 -13.74 -14.17
N ALA A 455 32.38 -14.44 -14.63
CA ALA A 455 32.57 -15.67 -15.36
C ALA A 455 33.42 -15.34 -16.59
N ALA A 456 34.58 -16.00 -16.70
CA ALA A 456 35.53 -15.83 -17.79
C ALA A 456 34.91 -16.20 -19.15
#